data_AF-A0A833G9R2-F1
#
_entry.id   AF-A0A833G9R2-F1
#
_cell.length_a   1.000
_cell.length_b   1.000
_cell.length_c   1.000
_cell.angle_alpha   90.00
_cell.angle_beta   90.00
_cell.angle_gamma   90.00
#
_symmetry.space_group_name_H-M   'P 1'
#
loop_
_entity.id
_entity.type
_entity.pdbx_description
1 polymer ?
#
loop_
_entity_poly.entity_id
_entity_poly.type
_entity_poly.pdbx_seq_one_letter_code
_entity_poly.pdbx_strand_id
1 'polypeptide(L)'
;YGTPTYALHLAQVARDEGLNPRDFRLKIMFFSGEPGASIPGVRDKIEEIYGARVFDSGSMAEISPWMNVAGSAQTSGMLCWQDVVYTEICDPKTMRRVPYGRRGTPVYTHLERTSQPMIRLVSGDLSLWTDEENPCGRTYPRLPQGIFGRIDDMFTIRGENVYPSEIDAALNELPHYGGEHRIVISREFAMDELLLRVETDDETFHRPQARDKFAAEVAHKLQKVLGLRTRVEIVGPNSIPRTDFKARRVIDDRAVFRDMQQQIEGANG
;
A
#
# COMPACT_ATOMS: atom_id res chain seq x y z
N TYR A 1 -7.50 16.01 -5.58
CA TYR A 1 -7.81 14.60 -5.84
C TYR A 1 -6.70 14.02 -6.69
N GLY A 2 -6.35 12.75 -6.47
CA GLY A 2 -5.30 12.04 -7.20
C GLY A 2 -5.01 10.71 -6.52
N THR A 3 -3.81 10.18 -6.73
CA THR A 3 -3.29 9.04 -5.96
C THR A 3 -2.42 9.54 -4.79
N PRO A 4 -2.29 8.76 -3.69
CA PRO A 4 -1.37 9.10 -2.59
C PRO A 4 0.08 9.25 -3.07
N THR A 5 0.57 8.38 -3.95
CA THR A 5 1.93 8.47 -4.49
C THR A 5 2.15 9.77 -5.27
N TYR A 6 1.17 10.19 -6.07
CA TYR A 6 1.28 11.44 -6.82
C TYR A 6 1.31 12.67 -5.89
N ALA A 7 0.58 12.64 -4.77
CA ALA A 7 0.66 13.71 -3.78
C ALA A 7 2.08 13.83 -3.18
N LEU A 8 2.75 12.72 -2.90
CA LEU A 8 4.14 12.74 -2.43
C LEU A 8 5.12 13.23 -3.51
N HIS A 9 4.91 12.82 -4.76
CA HIS A 9 5.71 13.29 -5.89
C HIS A 9 5.54 14.80 -6.13
N LEU A 10 4.30 15.29 -6.16
CA LEU A 10 3.99 16.70 -6.35
C LEU A 10 4.60 17.58 -5.25
N ALA A 11 4.70 17.07 -4.02
CA ALA A 11 5.36 17.76 -2.93
C ALA A 11 6.87 17.88 -3.14
N GLN A 12 7.51 16.86 -3.74
CA GLN A 12 8.91 16.93 -4.12
C GLN A 12 9.11 17.99 -5.21
N VAL A 13 8.32 17.94 -6.28
CA VAL A 13 8.39 18.92 -7.38
C VAL A 13 8.18 20.34 -6.87
N ALA A 14 7.21 20.58 -5.98
CA ALA A 14 7.00 21.90 -5.40
C ALA A 14 8.25 22.41 -4.67
N ARG A 15 8.94 21.56 -3.90
CA ARG A 15 10.18 21.95 -3.20
C ARG A 15 11.32 22.23 -4.18
N ASP A 16 11.44 21.43 -5.23
CA ASP A 16 12.45 21.61 -6.28
C ASP A 16 12.24 22.94 -7.02
N GLU A 17 10.98 23.36 -7.18
CA GLU A 17 10.57 24.67 -7.74
C GLU A 17 10.61 25.82 -6.71
N GLY A 18 11.12 25.59 -5.50
CA GLY A 18 11.22 26.61 -4.45
C GLY A 18 9.89 27.01 -3.81
N LEU A 19 8.85 26.19 -3.96
CA LEU A 19 7.52 26.37 -3.36
C LEU A 19 7.35 25.50 -2.12
N ASN A 20 6.61 25.99 -1.13
CA ASN A 20 6.21 25.21 0.03
C ASN A 20 4.80 24.63 -0.16
N PRO A 21 4.61 23.30 -0.19
CA PRO A 21 3.29 22.68 -0.35
C PRO A 21 2.24 23.13 0.67
N ARG A 22 2.63 23.54 1.88
CA ARG A 22 1.70 24.08 2.90
C ARG A 22 1.07 25.41 2.48
N ASP A 23 1.75 26.19 1.64
CA ASP A 23 1.25 27.48 1.16
C ASP A 23 0.14 27.32 0.11
N PHE A 24 -0.12 26.09 -0.35
CA PHE A 24 -1.28 25.78 -1.21
C PHE A 24 -2.60 25.87 -0.46
N ARG A 25 -2.57 25.94 0.89
CA ARG A 25 -3.75 26.12 1.77
C ARG A 25 -4.86 25.09 1.51
N LEU A 26 -4.46 23.86 1.18
CA LEU A 26 -5.39 22.75 1.03
C LEU A 26 -5.98 22.40 2.40
N LYS A 27 -7.31 22.26 2.46
CA LYS A 27 -8.01 21.82 3.68
C LYS A 27 -8.20 20.31 3.69
N ILE A 28 -8.50 19.76 2.52
CA ILE A 28 -8.93 18.38 2.31
C ILE A 28 -8.23 17.86 1.07
N MET A 29 -7.64 16.69 1.20
CA MET A 29 -7.15 15.88 0.10
C MET A 29 -7.86 14.52 0.19
N PHE A 30 -8.35 14.04 -0.94
CA PHE A 30 -8.98 12.72 -1.01
C PHE A 30 -8.38 11.98 -2.20
N PHE A 31 -8.20 10.68 -2.02
CA PHE A 31 -7.45 9.84 -2.95
C PHE A 31 -8.20 8.55 -3.25
N SER A 32 -7.88 7.97 -4.40
CA SER A 32 -8.30 6.64 -4.79
C SER A 32 -7.31 6.03 -5.78
N GLY A 33 -7.51 4.78 -6.15
CA GLY A 33 -6.78 4.10 -7.23
C GLY A 33 -5.60 3.25 -6.76
N GLU A 34 -5.10 3.48 -5.55
CA GLU A 34 -4.09 2.64 -4.90
C GLU A 34 -4.17 2.75 -3.37
N PRO A 35 -3.68 1.74 -2.62
CA PRO A 35 -3.53 1.84 -1.17
C PRO A 35 -2.61 3.01 -0.77
N GLY A 36 -2.94 3.67 0.34
CA GLY A 36 -2.08 4.71 0.91
C GLY A 36 -2.82 5.65 1.86
N ALA A 37 -4.00 6.13 1.48
CA ALA A 37 -4.75 7.09 2.29
C ALA A 37 -5.28 6.50 3.63
N SER A 38 -5.38 5.16 3.72
CA SER A 38 -5.64 4.44 4.98
C SER A 38 -4.40 3.78 5.61
N ILE A 39 -3.21 3.92 5.00
CA ILE A 39 -1.94 3.41 5.55
C ILE A 39 -1.33 4.53 6.40
N PRO A 40 -1.19 4.38 7.73
CA PRO A 40 -0.77 5.47 8.63
C PRO A 40 0.50 6.20 8.16
N GLY A 41 1.58 5.47 7.84
CA GLY A 41 2.84 6.08 7.44
C GLY A 41 2.77 6.90 6.13
N VAL A 42 1.89 6.53 5.20
CA VAL A 42 1.69 7.30 3.95
C VAL A 42 0.75 8.47 4.19
N ARG A 43 -0.38 8.22 4.85
CA ARG A 43 -1.38 9.24 5.18
C ARG A 43 -0.76 10.38 6.00
N ASP A 44 -0.12 10.04 7.11
CA ASP A 44 0.40 11.02 8.07
C ASP A 44 1.48 11.90 7.43
N LYS A 45 2.31 11.31 6.57
CA LYS A 45 3.30 12.04 5.76
C LYS A 45 2.64 13.04 4.80
N ILE A 46 1.55 12.67 4.13
CA ILE A 46 0.81 13.60 3.25
C ILE A 46 0.16 14.71 4.08
N GLU A 47 -0.46 14.39 5.22
CA GLU A 47 -1.08 15.38 6.11
C GLU A 47 -0.04 16.39 6.62
N GLU A 48 1.14 15.91 7.01
CA GLU A 48 2.24 16.76 7.46
C GLU A 48 2.80 17.65 6.33
N ILE A 49 2.96 17.11 5.12
CA ILE A 49 3.53 17.85 3.99
C ILE A 49 2.60 19.00 3.57
N TYR A 50 1.30 18.73 3.47
CA TYR A 50 0.34 19.70 2.92
C TYR A 50 -0.40 20.51 3.98
N GLY A 51 -0.36 20.09 5.26
CA GLY A 51 -1.18 20.69 6.31
C GLY A 51 -2.69 20.49 6.08
N ALA A 52 -3.06 19.41 5.40
CA ALA A 52 -4.41 19.10 4.96
C ALA A 52 -4.88 17.76 5.54
N ARG A 53 -6.19 17.57 5.66
CA ARG A 53 -6.75 16.27 6.05
C ARG A 53 -6.80 15.31 4.88
N VAL A 54 -6.48 14.04 5.10
CA VAL A 54 -6.48 13.01 4.07
C VAL A 54 -7.66 12.05 4.23
N PHE A 55 -8.35 11.77 3.11
CA PHE A 55 -9.45 10.80 3.05
C PHE A 55 -9.18 9.72 2.01
N ASP A 56 -9.46 8.49 2.40
CA ASP A 56 -9.43 7.34 1.49
C ASP A 56 -10.79 7.17 0.80
N SER A 57 -10.75 6.74 -0.45
CA SER A 57 -11.95 6.47 -1.25
C SER A 57 -11.63 5.57 -2.43
N GLY A 58 -12.66 4.98 -3.02
CA GLY A 58 -12.57 4.31 -4.30
C GLY A 58 -12.59 2.79 -4.21
N SER A 59 -13.53 2.20 -4.93
CA SER A 59 -13.59 0.77 -5.23
C SER A 59 -12.88 0.51 -6.56
N MET A 60 -13.61 0.48 -7.68
CA MET A 60 -13.11 0.16 -9.02
C MET A 60 -13.77 1.06 -10.06
N ALA A 61 -13.12 1.25 -11.22
CA ALA A 61 -13.69 2.01 -12.33
C ALA A 61 -15.02 1.40 -12.81
N GLU A 62 -15.09 0.06 -12.87
CA GLU A 62 -16.30 -0.71 -13.21
C GLU A 62 -17.44 -0.46 -12.22
N ILE A 63 -17.13 -0.02 -11.00
CA ILE A 63 -18.06 0.27 -9.89
C ILE A 63 -18.37 1.78 -9.78
N SER A 64 -18.18 2.55 -10.86
CA SER A 64 -18.66 3.94 -10.94
C SER A 64 -20.15 4.04 -10.56
N PRO A 65 -20.53 4.77 -9.49
CA PRO A 65 -19.71 5.70 -8.68
C PRO A 65 -18.75 5.03 -7.68
N TRP A 66 -17.44 5.07 -7.97
CA TRP A 66 -16.41 4.33 -7.22
C TRP A 66 -16.23 4.81 -5.78
N MET A 67 -16.70 6.01 -5.46
CA MET A 67 -16.69 6.55 -4.09
C MET A 67 -17.74 5.90 -3.17
N ASN A 68 -18.42 4.83 -3.61
CA ASN A 68 -19.31 4.03 -2.77
C ASN A 68 -18.59 3.46 -1.52
N VAL A 69 -17.26 3.33 -1.58
CA VAL A 69 -16.41 3.21 -0.40
C VAL A 69 -15.62 4.50 -0.23
N ALA A 70 -15.86 5.22 0.87
CA ALA A 70 -15.19 6.49 1.14
C ALA A 70 -15.18 6.85 2.63
N GLY A 71 -14.10 7.49 3.07
CA GLY A 71 -13.93 7.98 4.44
C GLY A 71 -14.81 9.18 4.78
N SER A 72 -14.94 9.45 6.08
CA SER A 72 -15.64 10.62 6.61
C SER A 72 -14.71 11.47 7.46
N ALA A 73 -15.11 12.71 7.72
CA ALA A 73 -14.41 13.64 8.62
C ALA A 73 -14.17 13.11 10.04
N GLN A 74 -14.76 11.99 10.45
CA GLN A 74 -14.65 11.47 11.82
C GLN A 74 -14.23 10.00 11.85
N THR A 75 -13.89 9.40 10.70
CA THR A 75 -13.56 7.97 10.59
C THR A 75 -12.29 7.76 9.78
N SER A 76 -11.30 7.08 10.36
CA SER A 76 -10.24 6.37 9.62
C SER A 76 -10.81 5.33 8.66
N GLY A 77 -10.13 5.06 7.55
CA GLY A 77 -10.60 4.08 6.57
C GLY A 77 -11.78 4.60 5.75
N MET A 78 -12.62 3.67 5.28
CA MET A 78 -13.74 3.95 4.39
C MET A 78 -15.05 3.40 4.97
N LEU A 79 -16.16 4.10 4.75
CA LEU A 79 -17.50 3.55 4.98
C LEU A 79 -17.99 2.90 3.69
N CYS A 80 -18.80 1.85 3.80
CA CYS A 80 -19.47 1.21 2.67
C CYS A 80 -20.87 1.81 2.52
N TRP A 81 -21.09 2.70 1.55
CA TRP A 81 -22.35 3.40 1.33
C TRP A 81 -23.33 2.45 0.62
N GLN A 82 -23.93 1.56 1.42
CA GLN A 82 -24.58 0.33 0.96
C GLN A 82 -25.77 0.54 0.01
N ASP A 83 -26.48 1.66 0.13
CA ASP A 83 -27.63 2.04 -0.69
C ASP A 83 -27.23 2.58 -2.09
N VAL A 84 -25.96 2.97 -2.28
CA VAL A 84 -25.44 3.40 -3.59
C VAL A 84 -24.90 2.19 -4.37
N VAL A 85 -24.01 1.43 -3.73
CA VAL A 85 -23.48 0.16 -4.23
C VAL A 85 -23.40 -0.80 -3.05
N TYR A 86 -24.11 -1.91 -3.17
CA TYR A 86 -24.11 -2.94 -2.14
C TYR A 86 -22.75 -3.63 -2.11
N THR A 87 -22.01 -3.42 -1.03
CA THR A 87 -20.68 -4.00 -0.80
C THR A 87 -20.78 -5.18 0.14
N GLU A 88 -20.13 -6.27 -0.24
CA GLU A 88 -19.97 -7.48 0.55
C GLU A 88 -18.47 -7.75 0.73
N ILE A 89 -18.01 -8.09 1.93
CA ILE A 89 -16.67 -8.68 2.10
C ILE A 89 -16.83 -10.20 2.16
N CYS A 90 -16.26 -10.90 1.18
CA CYS A 90 -16.49 -12.32 0.95
C CYS A 90 -15.23 -13.16 1.15
N ASP A 91 -15.40 -14.43 1.53
CA ASP A 91 -14.33 -15.42 1.45
C ASP A 91 -14.02 -15.70 -0.04
N PRO A 92 -12.77 -15.52 -0.50
CA PRO A 92 -12.40 -15.72 -1.91
C PRO A 92 -12.62 -17.14 -2.45
N LYS A 93 -12.79 -18.15 -1.59
CA LYS A 93 -13.06 -19.54 -1.98
C LYS A 93 -14.55 -19.81 -2.14
N THR A 94 -15.38 -19.23 -1.28
CA THR A 94 -16.82 -19.55 -1.22
C THR A 94 -17.72 -18.46 -1.78
N MET A 95 -17.19 -17.25 -1.96
CA MET A 95 -17.92 -16.04 -2.34
C MET A 95 -19.10 -15.71 -1.41
N ARG A 96 -19.09 -16.24 -0.18
CA ARG A 96 -20.05 -15.89 0.88
C ARG A 96 -19.44 -14.82 1.77
N ARG A 97 -20.31 -13.93 2.28
CA ARG A 97 -19.91 -12.90 3.24
C ARG A 97 -19.20 -13.52 4.44
N VAL A 98 -18.06 -12.95 4.81
CA VAL A 98 -17.40 -13.28 6.08
C VAL A 98 -18.08 -12.50 7.21
N PRO A 99 -18.04 -12.98 8.47
CA PRO A 99 -18.50 -12.19 9.60
C PRO A 99 -17.75 -10.84 9.72
N TYR A 100 -18.37 -9.84 10.35
CA TYR A 100 -17.65 -8.62 10.72
C TYR A 100 -16.44 -8.94 11.61
N GLY A 101 -15.38 -8.13 11.49
CA GLY A 101 -14.07 -8.36 12.10
C GLY A 101 -13.18 -9.34 11.34
N ARG A 102 -13.63 -9.89 10.20
CA ARG A 102 -12.83 -10.79 9.35
C ARG A 102 -12.38 -10.11 8.06
N ARG A 103 -11.24 -10.59 7.54
CA ARG A 103 -10.70 -10.21 6.23
C ARG A 103 -11.39 -11.00 5.12
N GLY A 104 -11.52 -10.38 3.95
CA GLY A 104 -12.04 -11.02 2.75
C GLY A 104 -11.94 -10.09 1.54
N THR A 105 -12.44 -10.55 0.40
CA THR A 105 -12.46 -9.76 -0.83
C THR A 105 -13.75 -8.98 -1.00
N PRO A 106 -13.68 -7.68 -1.30
CA PRO A 106 -14.85 -6.91 -1.68
C PRO A 106 -15.53 -7.47 -2.95
N VAL A 107 -16.85 -7.62 -2.87
CA VAL A 107 -17.75 -7.96 -3.96
C VAL A 107 -18.81 -6.87 -4.04
N TYR A 108 -19.03 -6.31 -5.23
CA TYR A 108 -19.82 -5.09 -5.41
C TYR A 108 -21.03 -5.32 -6.32
N THR A 109 -22.16 -4.69 -6.00
CA THR A 109 -23.38 -4.70 -6.82
C THR A 109 -23.95 -3.28 -6.96
N HIS A 110 -24.14 -2.81 -8.19
CA HIS A 110 -24.82 -1.53 -8.43
C HIS A 110 -26.29 -1.62 -8.03
N LEU A 111 -26.78 -0.58 -7.36
CA LEU A 111 -28.20 -0.43 -7.05
C LEU A 111 -28.87 0.65 -7.91
N GLU A 112 -28.09 1.60 -8.44
CA GLU A 112 -28.62 2.79 -9.12
C GLU A 112 -28.14 2.96 -10.57
N ARG A 113 -27.53 1.92 -11.18
CA ARG A 113 -26.96 2.00 -12.54
C ARG A 113 -27.74 1.15 -13.53
N THR A 114 -28.14 1.74 -14.66
CA THR A 114 -28.86 1.05 -15.75
C THR A 114 -27.95 0.58 -16.89
N SER A 115 -26.88 1.32 -17.18
CA SER A 115 -25.87 0.93 -18.17
C SER A 115 -24.80 0.05 -17.55
N GLN A 116 -24.55 -1.12 -18.15
CA GLN A 116 -23.53 -2.08 -17.69
C GLN A 116 -23.59 -2.35 -16.17
N PRO A 117 -24.75 -2.63 -15.54
CA PRO A 117 -24.80 -2.85 -14.10
C PRO A 117 -23.93 -4.04 -13.71
N MET A 118 -22.94 -3.79 -12.87
CA MET A 118 -22.18 -4.87 -12.24
C MET A 118 -23.01 -5.47 -11.12
N ILE A 119 -23.21 -6.79 -11.17
CA ILE A 119 -23.89 -7.56 -10.13
C ILE A 119 -22.89 -8.56 -9.60
N ARG A 120 -22.55 -8.42 -8.31
CA ARG A 120 -21.54 -9.22 -7.62
C ARG A 120 -20.20 -9.30 -8.36
N LEU A 121 -19.70 -8.17 -8.85
CA LEU A 121 -18.34 -8.11 -9.40
C LEU A 121 -17.32 -8.32 -8.28
N VAL A 122 -16.46 -9.32 -8.46
CA VAL A 122 -15.36 -9.63 -7.53
C VAL A 122 -14.19 -8.69 -7.81
N SER A 123 -13.74 -7.98 -6.79
CA SER A 123 -12.64 -7.00 -6.94
C SER A 123 -11.27 -7.66 -7.12
N GLY A 124 -11.07 -8.81 -6.46
CA GLY A 124 -9.73 -9.35 -6.27
C GLY A 124 -8.90 -8.53 -5.28
N ASP A 125 -9.52 -7.61 -4.54
CA ASP A 125 -8.88 -6.82 -3.49
C ASP A 125 -9.04 -7.51 -2.13
N LEU A 126 -8.33 -7.03 -1.11
CA LEU A 126 -8.41 -7.50 0.27
C LEU A 126 -8.74 -6.35 1.22
N SER A 127 -9.72 -6.57 2.09
CA SER A 127 -10.09 -5.64 3.14
C SER A 127 -10.58 -6.38 4.38
N LEU A 128 -10.71 -5.65 5.49
CA LEU A 128 -11.37 -6.07 6.73
C LEU A 128 -12.57 -5.14 6.90
N TRP A 129 -13.71 -5.69 7.29
CA TRP A 129 -14.89 -4.88 7.59
C TRP A 129 -15.40 -5.04 9.02
N THR A 130 -16.03 -3.99 9.54
CA THR A 130 -16.71 -3.95 10.84
C THR A 130 -18.08 -3.28 10.68
N ASP A 131 -18.93 -3.42 11.71
CA ASP A 131 -20.28 -2.83 11.77
C ASP A 131 -20.53 -2.23 13.15
N GLU A 132 -19.50 -1.55 13.65
CA GLU A 132 -19.54 -0.81 14.90
C GLU A 132 -20.11 0.59 14.66
N GLU A 133 -20.54 1.26 15.73
CA GLU A 133 -21.03 2.63 15.63
C GLU A 133 -19.97 3.55 15.04
N ASN A 134 -20.34 4.28 13.99
CA ASN A 134 -19.43 5.22 13.36
C ASN A 134 -19.52 6.58 14.05
N PRO A 135 -18.38 7.21 14.39
CA PRO A 135 -18.33 8.57 14.97
C PRO A 135 -19.08 9.66 14.19
N CYS A 136 -19.32 9.45 12.89
CA CYS A 136 -20.09 10.38 12.05
C CYS A 136 -21.61 10.14 12.06
N GLY A 137 -22.10 9.16 12.83
CA GLY A 137 -23.52 8.80 12.94
C GLY A 137 -24.08 8.00 11.76
N ARG A 138 -23.31 7.76 10.69
CA ARG A 138 -23.74 6.90 9.58
C ARG A 138 -23.81 5.44 10.02
N THR A 139 -24.88 4.75 9.68
CA THR A 139 -25.14 3.35 10.05
C THR A 139 -24.66 2.36 8.98
N TYR A 140 -23.48 2.63 8.41
CA TYR A 140 -22.88 1.79 7.37
C TYR A 140 -21.79 0.89 7.94
N PRO A 141 -21.56 -0.31 7.36
CA PRO A 141 -20.33 -1.05 7.57
C PRO A 141 -19.11 -0.20 7.22
N ARG A 142 -17.98 -0.52 7.83
CA ARG A 142 -16.73 0.22 7.69
C ARG A 142 -15.58 -0.69 7.32
N LEU A 143 -14.69 -0.19 6.46
CA LEU A 143 -13.36 -0.72 6.17
C LEU A 143 -12.35 0.10 6.99
N PRO A 144 -12.08 -0.22 8.27
CA PRO A 144 -11.31 0.65 9.16
C PRO A 144 -9.86 0.89 8.70
N GLN A 145 -9.32 -0.01 7.89
CA GLN A 145 -7.96 0.05 7.32
C GLN A 145 -7.99 0.28 5.80
N GLY A 146 -9.16 0.65 5.25
CA GLY A 146 -9.35 0.80 3.81
C GLY A 146 -9.20 -0.52 3.04
N ILE A 147 -8.80 -0.41 1.77
CA ILE A 147 -8.41 -1.55 0.93
C ILE A 147 -6.89 -1.61 0.94
N PHE A 148 -6.34 -2.70 1.46
CA PHE A 148 -4.90 -2.80 1.73
C PHE A 148 -4.19 -3.81 0.84
N GLY A 149 -4.78 -4.36 -0.20
CA GLY A 149 -4.03 -5.23 -1.12
C GLY A 149 -4.90 -5.91 -2.15
N ARG A 150 -4.27 -6.71 -3.01
CA ARG A 150 -4.97 -7.64 -3.90
C ARG A 150 -4.69 -9.07 -3.49
N ILE A 151 -5.67 -9.94 -3.70
CA ILE A 151 -5.53 -11.39 -3.54
C ILE A 151 -4.49 -11.91 -4.53
N ASP A 152 -4.43 -11.32 -5.74
CA ASP A 152 -3.53 -11.74 -6.81
C ASP A 152 -2.10 -11.18 -6.65
N ASP A 153 -1.95 -10.04 -5.95
CA ASP A 153 -0.63 -9.45 -5.64
C ASP A 153 0.02 -10.11 -4.40
N MET A 154 -0.72 -10.98 -3.72
CA MET A 154 -0.21 -11.79 -2.61
C MET A 154 0.76 -12.84 -3.16
N PHE A 155 1.92 -12.92 -2.55
CA PHE A 155 2.88 -13.98 -2.85
C PHE A 155 3.17 -14.79 -1.59
N THR A 156 3.43 -16.08 -1.77
CA THR A 156 3.73 -16.98 -0.67
C THR A 156 5.24 -17.18 -0.58
N ILE A 157 5.83 -16.90 0.59
CA ILE A 157 7.24 -17.17 0.88
C ILE A 157 7.28 -18.18 2.02
N ARG A 158 7.83 -19.38 1.76
CA ARG A 158 8.00 -20.44 2.78
C ARG A 158 6.70 -20.80 3.52
N GLY A 159 5.57 -20.75 2.81
CA GLY A 159 4.23 -21.10 3.35
C GLY A 159 3.48 -19.94 4.01
N GLU A 160 4.11 -18.78 4.19
CA GLU A 160 3.46 -17.57 4.70
C GLU A 160 2.96 -16.70 3.55
N ASN A 161 1.73 -16.20 3.69
CA ASN A 161 1.14 -15.28 2.73
C ASN A 161 1.59 -13.86 3.02
N VAL A 162 2.31 -13.26 2.07
CA VAL A 162 2.87 -11.93 2.19
C VAL A 162 2.14 -10.98 1.26
N TYR A 163 1.69 -9.84 1.81
CA TYR A 163 1.09 -8.77 1.04
C TYR A 163 2.12 -7.64 0.84
N PRO A 164 2.35 -7.14 -0.39
CA PRO A 164 3.28 -6.03 -0.64
C PRO A 164 3.01 -4.79 0.21
N SER A 165 1.75 -4.53 0.54
CA SER A 165 1.30 -3.42 1.38
C SER A 165 1.69 -3.53 2.85
N GLU A 166 1.84 -4.75 3.39
CA GLU A 166 2.32 -4.96 4.76
C GLU A 166 3.81 -4.60 4.86
N ILE A 167 4.58 -4.86 3.80
CA ILE A 167 5.97 -4.40 3.65
C ILE A 167 6.00 -2.86 3.57
N ASP A 168 5.19 -2.27 2.70
CA ASP A 168 5.11 -0.81 2.54
C ASP A 168 4.76 -0.11 3.86
N ALA A 169 3.73 -0.58 4.57
CA ALA A 169 3.34 -0.05 5.86
C ALA A 169 4.47 -0.16 6.90
N ALA A 170 5.15 -1.31 6.96
CA ALA A 170 6.25 -1.53 7.91
C ALA A 170 7.45 -0.62 7.66
N LEU A 171 7.80 -0.37 6.39
CA LEU A 171 8.92 0.51 6.01
C LEU A 171 8.62 1.98 6.29
N ASN A 172 7.39 2.44 6.02
CA ASN A 172 6.99 3.83 6.25
C ASN A 172 7.00 4.22 7.74
N GLU A 173 7.07 3.27 8.66
CA GLU A 173 7.22 3.53 10.11
C GLU A 173 8.69 3.72 10.55
N LEU A 174 9.67 3.48 9.68
CA LEU A 174 11.10 3.56 10.05
C LEU A 174 11.66 4.98 9.81
N PRO A 175 12.30 5.61 10.81
CA PRO A 175 13.12 6.79 10.57
C PRO A 175 14.25 6.37 9.62
N HIS A 176 14.61 7.18 8.64
CA HIS A 176 15.59 6.88 7.57
C HIS A 176 15.08 6.08 6.37
N TYR A 177 13.79 5.74 6.29
CA TYR A 177 13.24 5.20 5.04
C TYR A 177 13.17 6.28 3.95
N GLY A 178 13.85 6.04 2.82
CA GLY A 178 13.96 6.96 1.68
C GLY A 178 12.66 7.14 0.89
N GLY A 179 11.63 6.33 1.18
CA GLY A 179 10.30 6.48 0.59
C GLY A 179 10.03 5.59 -0.62
N GLU A 180 11.03 4.85 -1.13
CA GLU A 180 10.82 3.83 -2.16
C GLU A 180 11.52 2.50 -1.87
N HIS A 181 10.93 1.43 -2.39
CA HIS A 181 11.47 0.07 -2.24
C HIS A 181 11.04 -0.84 -3.40
N ARG A 182 11.77 -1.95 -3.57
CA ARG A 182 11.44 -3.03 -4.50
C ARG A 182 11.49 -4.38 -3.81
N ILE A 183 10.44 -5.15 -4.01
CA ILE A 183 10.32 -6.53 -3.55
C ILE A 183 10.76 -7.41 -4.70
N VAL A 184 11.88 -8.11 -4.50
CA VAL A 184 12.40 -9.09 -5.45
C VAL A 184 12.16 -10.48 -4.85
N ILE A 185 11.34 -11.27 -5.53
CA ILE A 185 11.08 -12.65 -5.13
C ILE A 185 11.98 -13.52 -5.98
N SER A 186 12.85 -14.30 -5.32
CA SER A 186 13.72 -15.25 -5.99
C SER A 186 13.58 -16.64 -5.39
N ARG A 187 14.02 -17.64 -6.15
CA ARG A 187 14.10 -19.03 -5.69
C ARG A 187 15.57 -19.42 -5.67
N GLU A 188 16.12 -19.63 -4.49
CA GLU A 188 17.46 -20.17 -4.31
C GLU A 188 17.36 -21.66 -4.00
N PHE A 189 17.84 -22.48 -4.93
CA PHE A 189 17.67 -23.94 -4.93
C PHE A 189 16.19 -24.39 -4.85
N ALA A 190 15.72 -24.71 -3.64
CA ALA A 190 14.40 -25.27 -3.33
C ALA A 190 13.54 -24.35 -2.45
N MET A 191 14.04 -23.18 -2.05
CA MET A 191 13.33 -22.26 -1.15
C MET A 191 13.19 -20.88 -1.76
N ASP A 192 12.01 -20.29 -1.58
CA ASP A 192 11.77 -18.92 -1.97
C ASP A 192 12.43 -17.98 -0.94
N GLU A 193 13.20 -17.00 -1.44
CA GLU A 193 13.86 -15.94 -0.67
C GLU A 193 13.19 -14.59 -1.00
N LEU A 194 13.01 -13.77 0.03
CA LEU A 194 12.52 -12.42 -0.11
C LEU A 194 13.70 -11.46 -0.03
N LEU A 195 14.06 -10.85 -1.15
CA LEU A 195 15.01 -9.74 -1.20
C LEU A 195 14.24 -8.43 -1.29
N LEU A 196 14.59 -7.49 -0.44
CA LEU A 196 14.04 -6.16 -0.43
C LEU A 196 15.14 -5.13 -0.71
N ARG A 197 15.01 -4.38 -1.80
CA ARG A 197 15.86 -3.22 -2.08
C ARG A 197 15.19 -1.97 -1.53
N VAL A 198 15.84 -1.26 -0.63
CA VAL A 198 15.24 -0.17 0.15
C VAL A 198 16.07 1.08 0.00
N GLU A 199 15.44 2.19 -0.38
CA GLU A 199 16.10 3.50 -0.31
C GLU A 199 16.22 3.97 1.13
N THR A 200 17.32 4.64 1.43
CA THR A 200 17.53 5.35 2.70
C THR A 200 17.87 6.82 2.43
N ASP A 201 17.91 7.65 3.46
CA ASP A 201 18.35 9.03 3.34
C ASP A 201 19.85 9.15 3.00
N ASP A 202 20.23 10.30 2.44
CA ASP A 202 21.59 10.57 1.93
C ASP A 202 22.66 10.42 3.04
N GLU A 203 22.33 10.87 4.26
CA GLU A 203 23.22 10.80 5.41
C GLU A 203 23.52 9.35 5.83
N THR A 204 22.48 8.50 5.84
CA THR A 204 22.58 7.08 6.19
C THR A 204 23.29 6.31 5.07
N PHE A 205 23.00 6.62 3.80
CA PHE A 205 23.56 5.89 2.66
C PHE A 205 25.09 6.01 2.58
N HIS A 206 25.63 7.22 2.82
CA HIS A 206 27.07 7.49 2.72
C HIS A 206 27.90 7.04 3.93
N ARG A 207 27.27 6.50 4.98
CA ARG A 207 27.95 6.01 6.19
C ARG A 207 27.79 4.49 6.31
N PRO A 208 28.83 3.69 6.02
CA PRO A 208 28.71 2.22 5.97
C PRO A 208 28.09 1.59 7.22
N GLN A 209 28.53 2.01 8.41
CA GLN A 209 27.99 1.50 9.68
C GLN A 209 26.51 1.87 9.90
N ALA A 210 26.09 3.07 9.47
CA ALA A 210 24.70 3.51 9.59
C ALA A 210 23.81 2.74 8.60
N ARG A 211 24.31 2.54 7.38
CA ARG A 211 23.65 1.74 6.35
C ARG A 211 23.44 0.29 6.79
N ASP A 212 24.45 -0.35 7.36
CA ASP A 212 24.36 -1.74 7.84
C ASP A 212 23.39 -1.85 9.03
N LYS A 213 23.39 -0.85 9.92
CA LYS A 213 22.44 -0.77 11.03
C LYS A 213 21.00 -0.61 10.52
N PHE A 214 20.76 0.29 9.56
CA PHE A 214 19.44 0.49 8.97
C PHE A 214 18.95 -0.77 8.25
N ALA A 215 19.81 -1.47 7.51
CA ALA A 215 19.48 -2.75 6.89
C ALA A 215 19.01 -3.79 7.92
N ALA A 216 19.71 -3.88 9.06
CA ALA A 216 19.35 -4.77 10.16
C ALA A 216 18.02 -4.37 10.84
N GLU A 217 17.77 -3.08 11.03
CA GLU A 217 16.50 -2.55 11.57
C GLU A 217 15.32 -2.87 10.66
N VAL A 218 15.46 -2.66 9.35
CA VAL A 218 14.46 -3.04 8.34
C VAL A 218 14.18 -4.54 8.40
N ALA A 219 15.23 -5.37 8.37
CA ALA A 219 15.08 -6.83 8.42
C ALA A 219 14.36 -7.29 9.69
N HIS A 220 14.70 -6.71 10.84
CA HIS A 220 14.06 -7.01 12.12
C HIS A 220 12.58 -6.60 12.15
N LYS A 221 12.27 -5.40 11.65
CA LYS A 221 10.89 -4.90 11.55
C LYS A 221 10.03 -5.81 10.68
N LEU A 222 10.53 -6.19 9.51
CA LEU A 222 9.81 -7.08 8.59
C LEU A 222 9.67 -8.49 9.14
N GLN A 223 10.68 -9.02 9.84
CA GLN A 223 10.55 -10.31 10.51
C GLN A 223 9.44 -10.30 11.56
N LYS A 224 9.27 -9.21 12.30
CA LYS A 224 8.20 -9.06 13.29
C LYS A 224 6.81 -8.95 12.65
N VAL A 225 6.71 -8.26 11.51
CA VAL A 225 5.43 -8.03 10.81
C VAL A 225 5.00 -9.25 9.99
N LEU A 226 5.93 -9.86 9.25
CA LEU A 226 5.66 -10.93 8.29
C LEU A 226 5.92 -12.33 8.85
N GLY A 227 6.66 -12.46 9.96
CA GLY A 227 7.10 -13.76 10.49
C GLY A 227 8.24 -14.42 9.71
N LEU A 228 8.85 -13.71 8.75
CA LEU A 228 9.81 -14.25 7.78
C LEU A 228 11.16 -13.54 7.83
N ARG A 229 12.25 -14.28 7.66
CA ARG A 229 13.57 -13.68 7.44
C ARG A 229 13.61 -13.04 6.06
N THR A 230 13.89 -11.74 6.01
CA THR A 230 13.98 -10.96 4.76
C THR A 230 15.42 -10.50 4.55
N ARG A 231 15.97 -10.69 3.34
CA ARG A 231 17.26 -10.13 2.96
C ARG A 231 17.03 -8.68 2.53
N VAL A 232 17.84 -7.76 3.04
CA VAL A 232 17.69 -6.32 2.79
C VAL A 232 18.95 -5.80 2.11
N GLU A 233 18.78 -5.12 0.99
CA GLU A 233 19.83 -4.37 0.29
C GLU A 233 19.47 -2.88 0.35
N ILE A 234 20.37 -2.07 0.88
CA ILE A 234 20.19 -0.62 0.89
C ILE A 234 20.75 -0.04 -0.40
N VAL A 235 19.90 0.65 -1.14
CA VAL A 235 20.25 1.31 -2.41
C VAL A 235 20.28 2.83 -2.22
N GLY A 236 20.92 3.52 -3.18
CA GLY A 236 21.07 4.97 -3.11
C GLY A 236 19.73 5.70 -3.11
N PRO A 237 19.64 6.89 -2.49
CA PRO A 237 18.43 7.68 -2.53
C PRO A 237 18.07 8.07 -3.97
N ASN A 238 16.77 8.02 -4.30
CA ASN A 238 16.23 8.31 -5.64
C ASN A 238 16.80 7.42 -6.77
N SER A 239 17.34 6.24 -6.45
CA SER A 239 17.85 5.28 -7.43
C SER A 239 16.74 4.38 -8.01
N ILE A 240 15.62 4.24 -7.31
CA ILE A 240 14.46 3.47 -7.74
C ILE A 240 13.55 4.38 -8.59
N PRO A 241 13.20 3.97 -9.83
CA PRO A 241 12.28 4.76 -10.66
C PRO A 241 10.94 4.98 -9.97
N ARG A 242 10.57 6.25 -9.81
CA ARG A 242 9.24 6.69 -9.40
C ARG A 242 8.28 6.59 -10.59
N THR A 243 7.00 6.38 -10.31
CA THR A 243 5.95 6.27 -11.32
C THR A 243 4.84 7.27 -11.01
N ASP A 244 4.28 7.89 -12.06
CA ASP A 244 3.12 8.78 -11.98
C ASP A 244 1.80 7.99 -11.82
N PHE A 245 1.84 6.68 -12.01
CA PHE A 245 0.73 5.71 -11.89
C PHE A 245 1.00 4.68 -10.78
N LYS A 246 0.09 3.69 -10.58
CA LYS A 246 0.16 2.65 -9.54
C LYS A 246 1.57 2.09 -9.36
N ALA A 247 2.12 2.20 -8.15
CA ALA A 247 3.44 1.67 -7.81
C ALA A 247 3.47 0.14 -7.98
N ARG A 248 4.18 -0.35 -9.00
CA ARG A 248 4.46 -1.79 -9.17
C ARG A 248 5.75 -2.14 -8.44
N ARG A 249 5.69 -2.47 -7.15
CA ARG A 249 6.89 -2.70 -6.33
C ARG A 249 7.43 -4.14 -6.35
N VAL A 250 6.62 -5.10 -6.80
CA VAL A 250 7.01 -6.52 -6.89
C VAL A 250 7.62 -6.83 -8.25
N ILE A 251 8.82 -7.39 -8.23
CA ILE A 251 9.49 -8.03 -9.36
C ILE A 251 9.50 -9.53 -9.02
N ASP A 252 8.61 -10.30 -9.63
CA ASP A 252 8.57 -11.75 -9.49
C ASP A 252 9.56 -12.35 -10.49
N ASP A 253 10.78 -12.61 -10.00
CA ASP A 253 11.92 -12.94 -10.83
C ASP A 253 12.44 -14.35 -10.58
N ARG A 254 11.50 -15.29 -10.46
CA ARG A 254 11.78 -16.73 -10.31
C ARG A 254 12.57 -17.33 -11.49
N ALA A 255 12.88 -16.56 -12.54
CA ALA A 255 13.64 -16.98 -13.72
C ALA A 255 14.96 -16.20 -13.98
N VAL A 256 15.12 -14.92 -13.60
CA VAL A 256 16.26 -14.06 -14.03
C VAL A 256 17.25 -13.74 -12.89
N PHE A 257 17.03 -14.23 -11.66
CA PHE A 257 17.92 -13.98 -10.51
C PHE A 257 19.38 -14.46 -10.67
N ARG A 258 19.68 -15.35 -11.64
CA ARG A 258 21.06 -15.81 -11.90
C ARG A 258 22.00 -14.69 -12.33
N ASP A 259 21.49 -13.67 -13.04
CA ASP A 259 22.32 -12.59 -13.57
C ASP A 259 22.64 -11.54 -12.49
N MET A 260 21.74 -11.33 -11.53
CA MET A 260 21.97 -10.40 -10.40
C MET A 260 22.97 -10.94 -9.38
N GLN A 261 23.04 -12.26 -9.17
CA GLN A 261 23.97 -12.86 -8.21
C GLN A 261 25.43 -12.75 -8.68
N GLN A 262 25.67 -12.85 -10.00
CA GLN A 262 27.01 -12.66 -10.59
C GLN A 262 27.55 -11.23 -10.39
N GLN A 263 26.68 -10.21 -10.33
CA GLN A 263 27.08 -8.84 -10.05
C GLN A 263 27.41 -8.59 -8.57
N ILE A 264 26.76 -9.30 -7.65
CA ILE A 264 27.00 -9.18 -6.21
C ILE A 264 28.27 -9.93 -5.79
N GLU A 265 28.53 -11.10 -6.38
CA GLU A 265 29.74 -11.88 -6.09
C GLU A 265 30.99 -11.34 -6.80
N GLY A 266 30.83 -10.73 -7.99
CA GLY A 266 31.93 -10.10 -8.73
C GLY A 266 32.42 -8.76 -8.15
N ALA A 267 31.66 -8.11 -7.26
CA ALA A 267 32.06 -6.87 -6.60
C ALA A 267 32.99 -7.08 -5.38
N ASN A 268 33.22 -8.33 -4.97
CA ASN A 268 34.13 -8.74 -3.90
C ASN A 268 35.37 -9.51 -4.44
N GLY A 269 35.65 -9.42 -5.74
CA GLY A 269 36.83 -10.00 -6.40
C GLY A 269 37.86 -8.95 -6.77
#